data_AF-A0A3D5K2P8-F1
#
_entry.id   AF-A0A3D5K2P8-F1
#
_cell.length_a   1.000
_cell.length_b   1.000
_cell.length_c   1.000
_cell.angle_alpha   90.00
_cell.angle_beta   90.00
_cell.angle_gamma   90.00
#
_symmetry.space_group_name_H-M   'P 1'
#
loop_
_entity.id
_entity.type
_entity.pdbx_description
1 polymer ?
#
loop_
_entity_poly.entity_id
_entity_poly.type
_entity_poly.pdbx_seq_one_letter_code
_entity_poly.pdbx_strand_id
1 'polypeptide(L)'
;MNELVREMELQLPFANEVVRYNVSAAGIFNEATVDQKEKLFGKIYPWKQTRLVGDSVAGFQAATLGKPGVLVICGTGTSIIAGNLDSEFTHRGGWGPLLDDVGSAYWIAVKAIRAAIDDFEGTGPETAITSTLCEWYEIK
;
A
#
# COMPACT_ATOMS: atom_id res chain seq x y z
N MET A 1 -19.24 -21.27 -1.57
CA MET A 1 -18.50 -20.16 -2.20
C MET A 1 -18.96 -18.87 -1.55
N ASN A 2 -18.03 -18.01 -1.13
CA ASN A 2 -18.37 -16.75 -0.47
C ASN A 2 -19.19 -15.86 -1.44
N GLU A 3 -20.18 -15.14 -0.92
CA GLU A 3 -21.07 -14.27 -1.70
C GLU A 3 -20.29 -13.24 -2.53
N LEU A 4 -19.21 -12.69 -1.95
CA LEU A 4 -18.28 -11.79 -2.64
C LEU A 4 -17.71 -12.40 -3.94
N VAL A 5 -17.21 -13.64 -3.87
CA VAL A 5 -16.59 -14.31 -5.03
C VAL A 5 -17.63 -14.57 -6.11
N ARG A 6 -18.84 -14.98 -5.71
CA ARG A 6 -19.95 -15.19 -6.63
C ARG A 6 -20.36 -13.90 -7.35
N GLU A 7 -20.43 -12.78 -6.63
CA GLU A 7 -20.75 -11.48 -7.23
C GLU A 7 -19.70 -11.06 -8.25
N MET A 8 -18.41 -11.27 -7.96
CA MET A 8 -17.32 -10.98 -8.90
C MET A 8 -17.42 -11.86 -10.17
N GLU A 9 -17.68 -13.17 -10.01
CA GLU A 9 -17.86 -14.07 -11.15
C GLU A 9 -19.03 -13.66 -12.04
N LEU A 10 -20.12 -13.17 -11.46
CA LEU A 10 -21.28 -12.68 -12.21
C LEU A 10 -21.02 -11.41 -13.04
N GLN A 11 -19.96 -10.65 -12.72
CA GLN A 11 -19.55 -9.49 -13.51
C GLN A 11 -18.74 -9.87 -14.75
N LEU A 12 -18.28 -11.12 -14.85
CA LEU A 12 -17.53 -11.61 -16.00
C LEU A 12 -18.49 -12.03 -17.13
N PRO A 13 -18.09 -11.87 -18.41
CA PRO A 13 -18.80 -12.47 -19.53
C PRO A 13 -19.08 -13.97 -19.32
N PHE A 14 -20.29 -14.44 -19.66
CA PHE A 14 -20.78 -15.79 -19.39
C PHE A 14 -19.92 -16.96 -19.94
N ALA A 15 -19.00 -16.68 -20.86
CA ALA A 15 -18.10 -17.69 -21.44
C ALA A 15 -16.79 -17.87 -20.65
N ASN A 16 -16.57 -17.08 -19.59
CA ASN A 16 -15.31 -17.10 -18.86
C ASN A 16 -15.36 -18.11 -17.70
N GLU A 17 -14.31 -18.92 -17.61
CA GLU A 17 -14.05 -19.79 -16.46
C GLU A 17 -12.94 -19.17 -15.61
N VAL A 18 -13.17 -19.00 -14.31
CA VAL A 18 -12.14 -18.51 -13.39
C VAL A 18 -11.23 -19.65 -12.96
N VAL A 19 -9.99 -19.64 -13.46
CA VAL A 19 -8.99 -20.67 -13.14
C VAL A 19 -8.15 -20.36 -11.90
N ARG A 20 -8.02 -19.07 -11.54
CA ARG A 20 -7.19 -18.61 -10.42
C ARG A 20 -7.60 -17.22 -9.95
N TYR A 21 -7.50 -17.01 -8.66
CA TYR A 21 -7.65 -15.73 -7.98
C TYR A 21 -6.27 -15.21 -7.57
N ASN A 22 -5.96 -13.95 -7.85
CA ASN A 22 -4.80 -13.26 -7.26
C ASN A 22 -5.34 -12.11 -6.41
N VAL A 23 -5.05 -12.15 -5.11
CA VAL A 23 -5.50 -11.14 -4.16
C VAL A 23 -4.27 -10.41 -3.65
N SER A 24 -4.35 -9.08 -3.69
CA SER A 24 -3.27 -8.21 -3.26
C SER A 24 -3.80 -7.03 -2.47
N ALA A 25 -3.11 -6.69 -1.39
CA ALA A 25 -3.49 -5.64 -0.45
C ALA A 25 -2.29 -5.24 0.41
N ALA A 26 -2.35 -4.01 0.93
CA ALA A 26 -1.43 -3.53 1.96
C ALA A 26 -1.59 -4.37 3.24
N GLY A 27 -0.48 -4.62 3.93
CA GLY A 27 -0.47 -5.42 5.16
C GLY A 27 -0.64 -6.93 4.96
N ILE A 28 -0.77 -7.42 3.72
CA ILE A 28 -0.51 -8.83 3.44
C ILE A 28 0.99 -9.05 3.57
N PHE A 29 1.39 -9.62 4.70
CA PHE A 29 2.79 -9.91 4.99
C PHE A 29 3.29 -10.98 4.02
N ASN A 30 4.30 -10.64 3.22
CA ASN A 30 4.93 -11.60 2.31
C ASN A 30 5.56 -12.76 3.11
N GLU A 31 6.04 -12.44 4.31
CA GLU A 31 6.66 -13.32 5.29
C GLU A 31 5.67 -14.24 6.01
N ALA A 32 4.36 -13.97 5.93
CA ALA A 32 3.37 -14.86 6.52
C ALA A 32 3.39 -16.23 5.83
N THR A 33 3.33 -17.28 6.64
CA THR A 33 3.31 -18.66 6.15
C THR A 33 2.02 -18.94 5.38
N VAL A 34 2.03 -20.01 4.58
CA VAL A 34 0.84 -20.48 3.85
C VAL A 34 -0.32 -20.71 4.81
N ASP A 35 -0.07 -21.36 5.97
CA ASP A 35 -1.10 -21.63 6.98
C ASP A 35 -1.67 -20.35 7.61
N GLN A 36 -0.84 -19.34 7.84
CA GLN A 36 -1.29 -18.04 8.35
C GLN A 36 -2.18 -17.32 7.34
N LYS A 37 -1.79 -17.35 6.06
CA LYS A 37 -2.58 -16.78 4.96
C LYS A 37 -3.89 -17.54 4.77
N GLU A 38 -3.88 -18.87 4.84
CA GLU A 38 -5.08 -19.71 4.78
C GLU A 38 -6.04 -19.42 5.93
N LYS A 39 -5.52 -19.30 7.16
CA LYS A 39 -6.34 -19.03 8.34
C LYS A 39 -7.09 -17.70 8.23
N LEU A 40 -6.47 -16.68 7.64
CA LEU A 40 -7.06 -15.36 7.44
C LEU A 40 -8.02 -15.31 6.23
N PHE A 41 -7.63 -15.91 5.09
CA PHE A 41 -8.31 -15.69 3.80
C PHE A 41 -8.99 -16.91 3.21
N GLY A 42 -8.72 -18.12 3.71
CA GLY A 42 -9.21 -19.39 3.14
C GLY A 42 -10.72 -19.60 3.25
N LYS A 43 -11.41 -18.83 4.10
CA LYS A 43 -12.89 -18.79 4.16
C LYS A 43 -13.50 -17.72 3.24
N ILE A 44 -12.69 -16.82 2.69
CA ILE A 44 -13.12 -15.73 1.81
C ILE A 44 -13.02 -16.18 0.36
N TYR A 45 -11.88 -16.74 -0.04
CA TYR A 45 -11.61 -17.16 -1.41
C TYR A 45 -11.43 -18.68 -1.53
N PRO A 46 -11.62 -19.29 -2.72
CA PRO A 46 -11.29 -20.68 -2.95
C PRO A 46 -9.79 -20.90 -2.79
N TRP A 47 -9.35 -21.31 -1.60
CA TRP A 47 -7.94 -21.25 -1.19
C TRP A 47 -6.99 -21.96 -2.15
N LYS A 48 -7.35 -23.17 -2.61
CA LYS A 48 -6.54 -23.96 -3.57
C LYS A 48 -6.33 -23.26 -4.92
N GLN A 49 -7.16 -22.28 -5.26
CA GLN A 49 -7.10 -21.49 -6.48
C GLN A 49 -6.67 -20.04 -6.21
N THR A 50 -6.30 -19.69 -4.98
CA THR A 50 -6.00 -18.31 -4.59
C THR A 50 -4.52 -18.14 -4.32
N ARG A 51 -3.92 -17.12 -4.95
CA ARG A 51 -2.59 -16.62 -4.60
C ARG A 51 -2.74 -15.29 -3.89
N LEU A 52 -2.20 -15.22 -2.67
CA LEU A 52 -2.18 -14.02 -1.86
C LEU A 52 -0.78 -13.40 -1.87
N VAL A 53 -0.66 -12.14 -2.28
CA VAL A 53 0.62 -11.41 -2.37
C VAL A 53 0.50 -10.01 -1.78
N GLY A 54 1.57 -9.46 -1.22
CA GLY A 54 1.61 -8.05 -0.83
C GLY A 54 1.36 -7.12 -2.03
N ASP A 55 0.74 -5.97 -1.77
CA ASP A 55 0.53 -4.88 -2.73
C ASP A 55 1.81 -4.46 -3.45
N SER A 56 2.92 -4.37 -2.72
CA SER A 56 4.24 -4.04 -3.23
C SER A 56 4.76 -5.04 -4.26
N VAL A 57 4.51 -6.34 -4.07
CA VAL A 57 4.88 -7.38 -5.06
C VAL A 57 4.01 -7.27 -6.30
N ALA A 58 2.69 -7.09 -6.14
CA ALA A 58 1.79 -6.91 -7.28
C ALA A 58 2.13 -5.65 -8.09
N GLY A 59 2.37 -4.53 -7.40
CA GLY A 59 2.82 -3.28 -8.01
C GLY A 59 4.15 -3.44 -8.74
N PHE A 60 5.11 -4.14 -8.13
CA PHE A 60 6.40 -4.42 -8.77
C PHE A 60 6.21 -5.19 -10.07
N GLN A 61 5.45 -6.29 -10.02
CA GLN A 61 5.20 -7.14 -11.18
C GLN A 61 4.46 -6.37 -12.29
N ALA A 62 3.51 -5.52 -11.93
CA ALA A 62 2.81 -4.67 -12.89
C ALA A 62 3.76 -3.65 -13.56
N ALA A 63 4.68 -3.07 -12.80
CA ALA A 63 5.62 -2.06 -13.32
C ALA A 63 6.77 -2.68 -14.15
N THR A 64 7.27 -3.85 -13.77
CA THR A 64 8.46 -4.44 -14.39
C THR A 64 8.16 -5.59 -15.35
N LEU A 65 6.92 -6.09 -15.40
CA LEU A 65 6.51 -7.29 -16.12
C LEU A 65 7.40 -8.50 -15.78
N GLY A 66 7.78 -8.61 -14.50
CA GLY A 66 8.63 -9.68 -13.98
C GLY A 66 10.12 -9.50 -14.23
N LYS A 67 10.56 -8.38 -14.81
CA LYS A 67 11.98 -8.08 -14.96
C LYS A 67 12.59 -7.56 -13.64
N PRO A 68 13.91 -7.71 -13.44
CA PRO A 68 14.59 -7.10 -12.30
C PRO A 68 14.41 -5.59 -12.27
N GLY A 69 14.40 -5.02 -11.08
CA GLY A 69 14.28 -3.58 -10.90
C GLY A 69 14.03 -3.18 -9.46
N VAL A 70 13.68 -1.91 -9.30
CA VAL A 70 13.25 -1.32 -8.03
C VAL A 70 11.96 -0.56 -8.26
N LEU A 71 10.98 -0.78 -7.40
CA LEU A 71 9.76 0.02 -7.32
C LEU A 71 9.77 0.80 -6.01
N VAL A 72 9.52 2.10 -6.12
CA VAL A 72 9.28 3.00 -5.00
C VAL A 72 7.81 3.36 -5.00
N ILE A 73 7.11 3.02 -3.92
CA ILE A 73 5.71 3.35 -3.71
C ILE A 73 5.66 4.58 -2.82
N CYS A 74 5.01 5.63 -3.31
CA CYS A 74 4.77 6.86 -2.57
C CYS A 74 3.31 7.26 -2.68
N GLY A 75 2.54 7.00 -1.62
CA GLY A 75 1.13 7.35 -1.50
C GLY A 75 0.84 7.88 -0.10
N THR A 76 -0.19 7.36 0.56
CA THR A 76 -0.45 7.67 1.98
C THR A 76 0.71 7.26 2.89
N GLY A 77 1.35 6.12 2.59
CA GLY A 77 2.62 5.67 3.16
C GLY A 77 3.70 5.50 2.07
N THR A 78 4.89 5.05 2.44
CA THR A 78 5.94 4.71 1.46
C THR A 78 6.52 3.31 1.68
N SER A 79 6.91 2.67 0.59
CA SER A 79 7.69 1.43 0.66
C SER A 79 8.54 1.27 -0.59
N ILE A 80 9.64 0.53 -0.46
CA ILE A 80 10.55 0.20 -1.55
C ILE A 80 10.63 -1.31 -1.66
N ILE A 81 10.48 -1.82 -2.88
CA ILE A 81 10.68 -3.22 -3.21
C ILE A 81 11.67 -3.33 -4.37
N ALA A 82 12.65 -4.21 -4.22
CA ALA A 82 13.60 -4.57 -5.27
C ALA A 82 13.43 -6.05 -5.62
N GLY A 83 13.42 -6.37 -6.91
CA GLY A 83 13.38 -7.74 -7.42
C GLY A 83 14.60 -8.04 -8.28
N ASN A 84 15.20 -9.22 -8.12
CA ASN A 84 16.32 -9.69 -8.94
C ASN A 84 15.87 -10.67 -10.06
N LEU A 85 16.83 -11.21 -10.82
CA LEU A 85 16.56 -12.20 -11.88
C LEU A 85 16.04 -13.53 -11.34
N ASP A 86 16.36 -13.85 -10.09
CA ASP A 86 15.97 -15.09 -9.41
C ASP A 86 14.57 -14.99 -8.78
N SER A 87 13.84 -13.91 -9.05
CA SER A 87 12.51 -13.61 -8.47
C SER A 87 12.52 -13.50 -6.94
N GLU A 88 13.66 -13.15 -6.36
CA GLU A 88 13.78 -12.83 -4.94
C GLU A 88 13.47 -11.34 -4.73
N PHE A 89 12.74 -11.06 -3.65
CA PHE A 89 12.33 -9.70 -3.31
C PHE A 89 13.04 -9.22 -2.04
N THR A 90 13.50 -7.97 -2.06
CA THR A 90 13.97 -7.26 -0.87
C THR A 90 13.08 -6.05 -0.63
N HIS A 91 12.58 -5.92 0.60
CA HIS A 91 11.78 -4.78 1.03
C HIS A 91 12.60 -3.82 1.90
N ARG A 92 12.35 -2.52 1.73
CA ARG A 92 12.87 -1.44 2.57
C ARG A 92 11.76 -0.44 2.86
N GLY A 93 11.71 0.01 4.11
CA GLY A 93 10.66 0.87 4.62
C GLY A 93 9.29 0.21 4.71
N GLY A 94 8.22 1.01 4.76
CA GLY A 94 6.85 0.50 4.90
C GLY A 94 6.50 0.09 6.33
N TRP A 95 7.21 0.61 7.33
CA TRP A 95 6.88 0.41 8.75
C TRP A 95 5.68 1.22 9.23
N GLY A 96 5.08 2.00 8.33
CA GLY A 96 3.92 2.82 8.58
C GLY A 96 4.26 4.21 9.16
N PRO A 97 3.24 5.05 9.34
CA PRO A 97 3.40 6.49 9.56
C PRO A 97 4.06 6.88 10.89
N LEU A 98 4.05 5.98 11.87
CA LEU A 98 4.65 6.22 13.18
C LEU A 98 6.15 5.98 13.19
N LEU A 99 6.63 5.00 12.41
CA LEU A 99 8.00 4.51 12.47
C LEU A 99 8.81 4.86 11.21
N ASP A 100 8.16 5.17 10.08
CA ASP A 100 8.80 5.41 8.79
C ASP A 100 7.91 6.28 7.87
N ASP A 101 7.56 5.77 6.68
CA ASP A 101 6.81 6.45 5.62
C ASP A 101 7.42 7.79 5.16
N VAL A 102 8.75 7.92 5.22
CA VAL A 102 9.44 9.13 4.75
C VAL A 102 9.09 9.40 3.29
N GLY A 103 8.72 10.65 3.00
CA GLY A 103 8.31 11.09 1.67
C GLY A 103 6.84 10.84 1.33
N SER A 104 6.08 10.15 2.18
CA SER A 104 4.65 9.90 1.98
C SER A 104 3.82 11.16 2.13
N ALA A 105 2.57 11.11 1.66
CA ALA A 105 1.60 12.16 1.93
C ALA A 105 1.40 12.39 3.44
N TYR A 106 1.39 11.33 4.26
CA TYR A 106 1.31 11.46 5.72
C TYR A 106 2.52 12.21 6.29
N TRP A 107 3.73 11.81 5.89
CA TRP A 107 4.97 12.44 6.36
C TRP A 107 5.05 13.91 5.95
N ILE A 108 4.67 14.23 4.71
CA ILE A 108 4.60 15.60 4.20
C ILE A 108 3.58 16.41 5.00
N ALA A 109 2.37 15.88 5.21
CA ALA A 109 1.33 16.58 5.95
C ALA A 109 1.73 16.87 7.40
N VAL A 110 2.32 15.90 8.10
CA VAL A 110 2.79 16.10 9.48
C VAL A 110 3.92 17.13 9.54
N LYS A 111 4.85 17.12 8.58
CA LYS A 111 5.92 18.12 8.50
C LYS A 111 5.37 19.52 8.24
N ALA A 112 4.42 19.64 7.32
CA ALA A 112 3.74 20.90 7.01
C ALA A 112 3.00 21.47 8.23
N ILE A 113 2.19 20.64 8.90
CA ILE A 113 1.42 21.05 10.09
C ILE A 113 2.35 21.45 11.23
N ARG A 114 3.43 20.71 11.47
CA ARG A 114 4.43 21.08 12.49
C ARG A 114 5.11 22.40 12.18
N ALA A 115 5.52 22.61 10.93
CA ALA A 115 6.12 23.88 10.52
C ALA A 115 5.15 25.06 10.72
N ALA A 116 3.86 24.88 10.45
CA ALA A 116 2.85 25.90 10.70
C ALA A 116 2.63 26.18 12.20
N ILE A 117 2.66 25.16 13.05
CA ILE A 117 2.60 25.32 14.51
C ILE A 117 3.83 26.08 15.00
N ASP A 118 5.02 25.69 14.56
CA ASP A 118 6.28 26.33 14.98
C ASP A 118 6.32 27.82 14.58
N ASP A 119 5.83 28.15 13.37
CA ASP A 119 5.65 29.54 12.90
C ASP A 119 4.65 30.31 13.77
N PHE A 120 3.44 29.74 13.96
CA PHE A 120 2.40 30.34 14.79
C PHE A 120 2.85 30.61 16.24
N GLU A 121 3.64 29.71 16.83
CA GLU A 121 4.18 29.86 18.18
C GLU A 121 5.46 30.72 18.23
N GLY A 122 6.00 31.14 17.08
CA GLY A 122 7.25 31.89 16.99
C GLY A 122 8.49 31.08 17.40
N THR A 123 8.40 29.75 17.39
CA THR A 123 9.50 28.82 17.71
C THR A 123 10.25 28.35 16.47
N GLY A 124 9.69 28.56 15.28
CA GLY A 124 10.27 28.28 13.96
C GLY A 124 10.29 29.50 13.03
N PRO A 125 10.80 29.34 11.80
CA PRO A 125 10.77 30.39 10.78
C PRO A 125 9.36 30.59 10.22
N GLU A 126 9.07 31.81 9.77
CA GLU A 126 7.83 32.14 9.04
C GLU A 126 7.67 31.25 7.79
N THR A 127 6.47 30.76 7.54
CA THR A 127 6.19 29.89 6.40
C THR A 127 4.85 30.20 5.71
N ALA A 128 4.87 30.14 4.37
CA ALA A 128 3.66 30.30 3.56
C ALA A 128 2.62 29.17 3.78
N ILE A 129 3.01 28.06 4.43
CA ILE A 129 2.07 26.96 4.67
C ILE A 129 1.11 27.25 5.83
N THR A 130 1.46 28.16 6.75
CA THR A 130 0.61 28.51 7.90
C THR A 130 -0.72 29.09 7.44
N SER A 131 -0.69 30.16 6.63
CA SER A 131 -1.90 30.76 6.07
C SER A 131 -2.69 29.78 5.22
N THR A 132 -2.01 29.01 4.36
CA THR A 132 -2.64 28.00 3.50
C THR A 132 -3.40 26.94 4.30
N LEU A 133 -2.81 26.44 5.40
CA LEU A 133 -3.47 25.46 6.27
C LEU A 133 -4.62 26.06 7.07
N CYS A 134 -4.47 27.29 7.58
CA CYS A 134 -5.55 27.97 8.29
C CYS A 134 -6.75 28.22 7.36
N GLU A 135 -6.52 28.65 6.12
CA GLU A 135 -7.58 28.81 5.12
C GLU A 135 -8.26 27.47 4.81
N TRP A 136 -7.47 26.41 4.58
CA TRP A 136 -8.01 25.08 4.23
C TRP A 136 -8.86 24.47 5.34
N TYR A 137 -8.44 24.61 6.60
CA TYR A 137 -9.15 24.07 7.76
C TYR A 137 -10.12 25.07 8.41
N GLU A 138 -10.32 26.24 7.80
CA GLU A 138 -11.19 27.31 8.33
C GLU A 138 -10.83 27.76 9.76
N ILE A 139 -9.53 27.75 10.08
CA ILE A 139 -8.97 28.22 11.36
C ILE A 139 -8.80 29.74 11.28
N LYS A 140 -9.36 30.44 12.28
CA LYS A 140 -9.34 31.91 12.39
C LYS A 140 -8.07 32.43 13.05
#